data_AF-A0A3D2Y0E3-F1
#
_entry.id   AF-A0A3D2Y0E3-F1
#
_cell.length_a   1.000
_cell.length_b   1.000
_cell.length_c   1.000
_cell.angle_alpha   90.00
_cell.angle_beta   90.00
_cell.angle_gamma   90.00
#
_symmetry.space_group_name_H-M   'P 1'
#
loop_
_entity.id
_entity.type
_entity.pdbx_description
1 polymer ?
#
loop_
_entity_poly.entity_id
_entity_poly.type
_entity_poly.pdbx_seq_one_letter_code
_entity_poly.pdbx_strand_id
1 'polypeptide(L)'
;MNLYTRLEQETQAERAYLTGSPIIQQVFRGDITLDNYTAFLREAYHHVKHTVPLLMATGAALPESKEWLREAVGEYIEEEMGHQEWIL
;
A
#
# COMPACT_ATOMS: atom_id res chain seq x y z
N MET A 1 20.59 -9.78 14.98
CA MET A 1 19.23 -9.44 14.52
C MET A 1 19.37 -8.82 13.13
N ASN A 2 18.63 -9.30 12.13
CA ASN A 2 18.69 -8.71 10.78
C ASN A 2 17.81 -7.44 10.70
N LEU A 3 17.98 -6.65 9.64
CA LEU A 3 17.21 -5.41 9.45
C LEU A 3 15.70 -5.65 9.46
N TYR A 4 15.24 -6.73 8.81
CA TYR A 4 13.83 -7.10 8.76
C TYR A 4 13.23 -7.28 10.17
N THR A 5 13.87 -8.10 11.02
CA THR A 5 13.43 -8.35 12.40
C THR A 5 13.43 -7.06 13.22
N ARG A 6 14.41 -6.17 13.00
CA ARG A 6 14.44 -4.87 13.66
C ARG A 6 13.23 -4.02 13.27
N LEU A 7 12.93 -3.92 11.98
CA LEU A 7 11.79 -3.14 11.49
C LEU A 7 10.47 -3.70 12.03
N GLU A 8 10.28 -5.02 12.03
CA GLU A 8 9.08 -5.62 12.63
C GLU A 8 8.91 -5.27 14.11
N GLN A 9 10.00 -5.32 14.89
CA GLN A 9 9.96 -5.00 16.32
C GLN A 9 9.69 -3.51 16.54
N GLU A 10 10.38 -2.64 15.80
CA GLU A 10 10.26 -1.18 15.97
C GLU A 10 8.92 -0.63 15.49
N THR A 11 8.22 -1.32 14.59
CA THR A 11 6.90 -0.91 14.07
C THR A 11 5.73 -1.67 14.68
N GLN A 12 5.98 -2.45 15.75
CA GLN A 12 4.97 -3.31 16.35
C GLN A 12 3.76 -2.51 16.87
N ALA A 13 3.99 -1.32 17.44
CA ALA A 13 2.93 -0.46 17.97
C ALA A 13 2.03 0.09 16.85
N GLU A 14 2.63 0.59 15.76
CA GLU A 14 1.94 1.13 14.59
C GLU A 14 1.14 0.03 13.87
N ARG A 15 1.73 -1.17 13.74
CA ARG A 15 1.02 -2.33 13.19
C ARG A 15 -0.19 -2.69 14.04
N ALA A 16 -0.02 -2.76 15.36
CA ALA A 16 -1.12 -3.07 16.28
C ALA A 16 -2.25 -2.03 16.18
N TYR A 17 -1.90 -0.74 16.10
CA TYR A 17 -2.84 0.35 15.88
C TYR A 17 -3.59 0.19 14.56
N LEU A 18 -2.87 -0.03 13.45
CA LEU A 18 -3.46 -0.17 12.12
C LEU A 18 -4.45 -1.34 12.09
N THR A 19 -4.04 -2.53 12.55
CA THR A 19 -4.91 -3.72 12.55
C THR A 19 -6.06 -3.63 13.56
N GLY A 20 -5.89 -2.84 14.61
CA GLY A 20 -6.89 -2.58 15.65
C GLY A 20 -7.79 -1.38 15.37
N SER A 21 -7.64 -0.71 14.21
CA SER A 21 -8.35 0.53 13.91
C SER A 21 -9.88 0.35 13.99
N PRO A 22 -10.62 1.27 14.65
CA PRO A 22 -12.06 1.16 14.82
C PRO A 22 -12.83 0.98 13.50
N ILE A 23 -12.36 1.63 12.41
CA ILE A 23 -13.01 1.54 11.10
C ILE A 23 -12.99 0.10 10.54
N ILE A 24 -11.93 -0.67 10.80
CA ILE A 24 -11.84 -2.07 10.35
C ILE A 24 -12.91 -2.91 11.05
N GLN A 25 -13.07 -2.72 12.36
CA GLN A 25 -14.09 -3.42 13.15
C GLN A 25 -15.51 -3.03 12.73
N GLN A 26 -15.73 -1.75 12.42
CA GLN A 26 -17.00 -1.23 11.91
C GLN A 26 -17.37 -1.85 10.56
N VAL A 27 -16.43 -1.92 9.61
CA VAL A 27 -16.62 -2.58 8.30
C VAL A 27 -17.09 -4.02 8.48
N PHE A 28 -16.42 -4.82 9.32
CA PHE A 28 -16.79 -6.23 9.53
C PHE A 28 -18.13 -6.43 10.23
N ARG A 29 -18.63 -5.42 10.95
CA ARG A 29 -19.97 -5.43 11.58
C ARG A 29 -21.05 -4.87 10.66
N GLY A 30 -20.69 -4.33 9.50
CA GLY A 30 -21.60 -3.59 8.62
C GLY A 30 -22.00 -2.21 9.17
N ASP A 31 -21.32 -1.71 10.20
CA ASP A 31 -21.57 -0.42 10.85
C ASP A 31 -20.77 0.69 10.17
N ILE A 32 -20.99 0.88 8.87
CA ILE A 32 -20.31 1.89 8.06
C ILE A 32 -21.30 2.73 7.27
N THR A 33 -20.91 3.96 7.00
CA THR A 33 -21.70 4.90 6.21
C THR A 33 -21.16 5.02 4.79
N LEU A 34 -21.98 5.59 3.89
CA LEU A 34 -21.52 5.95 2.55
C LEU A 34 -20.33 6.91 2.60
N ASP A 35 -20.33 7.87 3.53
CA ASP A 35 -19.23 8.83 3.70
C ASP A 35 -17.92 8.13 4.08
N ASN A 36 -17.97 7.08 4.90
CA ASN A 36 -16.78 6.27 5.20
C ASN A 36 -16.24 5.59 3.95
N TYR A 37 -17.12 5.03 3.12
CA TYR A 37 -16.72 4.35 1.90
C TYR A 37 -16.16 5.32 0.86
N THR A 38 -16.80 6.49 0.68
CA THR A 38 -16.29 7.55 -0.19
C THR A 38 -14.94 8.08 0.29
N ALA A 39 -14.74 8.23 1.60
CA ALA A 39 -13.44 8.62 2.15
C ALA A 39 -12.37 7.56 1.87
N PHE A 40 -12.69 6.27 2.05
CA PHE A 40 -11.79 5.17 1.71
C PHE A 40 -11.40 5.17 0.23
N LEU A 41 -12.38 5.29 -0.69
CA LEU A 41 -12.11 5.32 -2.12
C LEU A 41 -11.26 6.54 -2.52
N ARG A 42 -11.49 7.71 -1.91
CA ARG A 42 -10.65 8.88 -2.15
C ARG A 42 -9.18 8.61 -1.80
N GLU A 43 -8.92 8.04 -0.63
CA GLU A 43 -7.54 7.73 -0.22
C GLU A 43 -6.95 6.60 -1.06
N ALA A 44 -7.74 5.59 -1.44
CA ALA A 44 -7.32 4.53 -2.34
C ALA A 44 -6.93 5.07 -3.73
N TYR A 45 -7.67 6.04 -4.26
CA TYR A 45 -7.33 6.72 -5.51
C TYR A 45 -5.97 7.39 -5.43
N HIS A 46 -5.72 8.15 -4.35
CA HIS A 46 -4.43 8.80 -4.15
C HIS A 46 -3.31 7.80 -3.94
N HIS A 47 -3.56 6.71 -3.20
CA HIS A 47 -2.60 5.63 -3.03
C HIS A 47 -2.13 5.08 -4.38
N VAL A 48 -3.04 4.58 -5.21
CA VAL A 48 -2.68 3.99 -6.51
C VAL A 48 -2.01 5.02 -7.43
N LYS A 49 -2.59 6.23 -7.53
CA LYS A 49 -2.08 7.32 -8.38
C LYS A 49 -0.62 7.67 -8.07
N HIS A 50 -0.21 7.56 -6.81
CA HIS A 50 1.14 7.94 -6.37
C HIS A 50 2.09 6.73 -6.24
N THR A 51 1.58 5.53 -6.01
CA THR A 51 2.40 4.31 -5.89
C THR A 51 3.08 3.97 -7.20
N VAL A 52 2.37 4.01 -8.33
CA VAL A 52 2.97 3.66 -9.65
C VAL A 52 4.18 4.54 -10.00
N PRO A 53 4.10 5.89 -9.96
CA PRO A 53 5.27 6.76 -10.18
C PRO A 53 6.42 6.51 -9.19
N LEU A 54 6.11 6.25 -7.92
CA LEU A 54 7.12 5.97 -6.89
C LEU A 54 7.88 4.67 -7.19
N LEU A 55 7.17 3.63 -7.62
CA LEU A 55 7.76 2.35 -7.96
C LEU A 55 8.55 2.41 -9.26
N MET A 56 8.11 3.19 -10.25
CA MET A 56 8.91 3.47 -11.45
C MET A 56 10.25 4.15 -11.09
N ALA A 57 10.22 5.16 -10.22
CA ALA A 57 11.43 5.81 -9.73
C ALA A 57 12.33 4.84 -8.95
N THR A 58 11.73 3.95 -8.15
CA THR A 58 12.45 2.89 -7.44
C THR A 58 13.14 1.94 -8.42
N GLY A 59 12.41 1.41 -9.41
CA GLY A 59 12.93 0.49 -10.43
C GLY A 59 14.11 1.09 -11.21
N ALA A 60 14.02 2.38 -11.56
CA ALA A 60 15.08 3.11 -12.24
C ALA A 60 16.34 3.31 -11.38
N ALA A 61 16.19 3.43 -10.05
CA ALA A 61 17.28 3.62 -9.11
C ALA A 61 17.97 2.31 -8.67
N LEU A 62 17.38 1.15 -8.96
CA LEU A 62 17.95 -0.15 -8.55
C LEU A 62 19.22 -0.47 -9.34
N PRO A 63 20.32 -0.87 -8.68
CA PRO A 63 21.52 -1.35 -9.37
C PRO A 63 21.29 -2.72 -10.01
N GLU A 64 22.11 -3.07 -11.01
CA GLU A 64 22.06 -4.36 -11.73
C GLU A 64 22.12 -5.58 -10.80
N SER A 65 22.86 -5.49 -9.68
CA SER A 65 22.90 -6.57 -8.68
C SER A 65 21.56 -6.88 -7.99
N LYS A 66 20.53 -6.06 -8.23
CA LYS A 66 19.17 -6.22 -7.73
C LYS A 66 18.15 -6.39 -8.86
N GLU A 67 18.55 -6.96 -10.00
CA GLU A 67 17.63 -7.19 -11.13
C GLU A 67 16.37 -7.96 -10.72
N TRP A 68 16.52 -8.98 -9.86
CA TRP A 68 15.41 -9.75 -9.30
C TRP A 68 14.34 -8.89 -8.61
N LEU A 69 14.74 -7.76 -8.00
CA LEU A 69 13.81 -6.83 -7.36
C LEU A 69 13.20 -5.88 -8.37
N ARG A 70 13.92 -5.54 -9.45
CA ARG A 70 13.39 -4.72 -10.54
C ARG A 70 12.27 -5.47 -11.27
N GLU A 71 12.43 -6.77 -11.50
CA GLU A 71 11.38 -7.64 -12.05
C GLU A 71 10.12 -7.62 -11.18
N ALA A 72 10.26 -7.88 -9.88
CA ALA A 72 9.12 -7.85 -8.94
C ALA A 72 8.42 -6.47 -8.86
N VAL A 73 9.19 -5.38 -8.93
CA VAL A 73 8.62 -4.02 -9.00
C VAL A 73 7.88 -3.80 -10.32
N GLY A 74 8.42 -4.30 -11.44
CA GLY A 74 7.79 -4.24 -12.75
C GLY A 74 6.44 -4.95 -12.80
N GLU A 75 6.38 -6.18 -12.26
CA GLU A 75 5.12 -6.95 -12.14
C GLU A 75 4.07 -6.17 -11.34
N TYR A 76 4.44 -5.62 -10.18
CA TYR A 76 3.51 -4.84 -9.37
C TYR A 76 3.04 -3.55 -10.06
N ILE A 77 3.91 -2.88 -10.83
CA ILE A 77 3.52 -1.70 -11.63
C ILE A 77 2.51 -2.10 -12.70
N GLU A 78 2.71 -3.23 -13.38
CA GLU A 78 1.78 -3.71 -14.41
C GLU A 78 0.40 -4.00 -13.82
N GLU A 79 0.36 -4.63 -12.65
CA GLU A 79 -0.89 -4.90 -11.93
C GLU A 79 -1.62 -3.61 -11.53
N GLU A 80 -0.93 -2.61 -11.00
CA GLU A 80 -1.58 -1.39 -10.49
C GLU A 80 -1.85 -0.31 -11.56
N MET A 81 -1.31 -0.47 -12.76
CA MET A 81 -1.44 0.53 -13.82
C MET A 81 -2.90 0.71 -14.24
N GLY A 82 -3.40 1.94 -14.12
CA GLY A 82 -4.77 2.26 -14.53
C GLY A 82 -5.81 1.98 -13.45
N HIS A 83 -5.45 1.33 -12.32
CA HIS A 83 -6.38 1.07 -11.21
C HIS A 83 -7.04 2.36 -10.67
N GLN A 84 -6.35 3.49 -10.73
CA GLN A 84 -6.93 4.78 -10.33
C GLN A 84 -8.17 5.18 -11.12
N GLU A 85 -8.34 4.68 -12.35
CA GLU A 85 -9.50 4.96 -13.22
C GLU A 85 -10.76 4.22 -12.76
N TRP A 86 -10.61 3.19 -11.92
CA TRP A 86 -11.70 2.35 -11.43
C TRP A 86 -12.19 2.75 -10.04
N ILE A 87 -11.45 3.59 -9.32
CA ILE A 87 -11.72 3.94 -7.92
C ILE A 87 -12.72 5.11 -7.79
N LEU A 88 -12.67 6.10 -8.69
CA LEU A 88 -13.54 7.28 -8.71
C LEU A 88 -14.05 7.59 -10.12
#